data_AF-A0A392PPS4-F1
#
_entry.id   AF-A0A392PPS4-F1
#
_cell.length_a   1.000
_cell.length_b   1.000
_cell.length_c   1.000
_cell.angle_alpha   90.00
_cell.angle_beta   90.00
_cell.angle_gamma   90.00
#
_symmetry.space_group_name_H-M   'P 1'
#
loop_
_entity.id
_entity.type
_entity.pdbx_description
1 polymer ?
#
loop_
_entity_poly.entity_id
_entity_poly.type
_entity_poly.pdbx_seq_one_letter_code
_entity_poly.pdbx_strand_id
1 'polypeptide(L)' 'IGGQDILADVQDVKLLLNDLNNHNPNKLVVLFKEDYAHVDFGVDVNAKQVIYDPMIAFFNAH' A
#
# COMPACT_ATOMS: atom_id res chain seq x y z
N ILE A 1 -0.23 -2.50 -1.20
CA ILE A 1 -0.78 -3.55 -2.08
C ILE A 1 -0.26 -4.89 -1.59
N GLY A 2 -1.14 -5.84 -1.30
CA GLY A 2 -0.79 -7.20 -0.88
C GLY A 2 -0.87 -8.17 -2.06
N GLY A 3 0.12 -9.03 -2.24
CA GLY A 3 0.11 -10.02 -3.33
C GLY A 3 -0.83 -11.21 -3.07
N GLN A 4 -1.20 -11.45 -1.80
CA GLN A 4 -2.17 -12.47 -1.38
C GLN A 4 -3.51 -11.86 -0.95
N ASP A 5 -3.74 -10.58 -1.24
CA ASP A 5 -5.02 -9.92 -0.93
C ASP A 5 -6.09 -10.35 -1.92
N ILE A 6 -7.10 -11.08 -1.43
CA ILE A 6 -8.22 -11.60 -2.23
C ILE A 6 -9.34 -10.55 -2.34
N LEU A 7 -9.41 -9.57 -1.42
CA LEU A 7 -10.45 -8.54 -1.42
C LEU A 7 -10.03 -7.32 -2.24
N ALA A 8 -8.74 -6.98 -2.23
CA ALA A 8 -8.13 -5.92 -3.02
C ALA A 8 -6.97 -6.48 -3.85
N ASP A 9 -7.30 -7.34 -4.81
CA ASP A 9 -6.29 -8.06 -5.60
C ASP A 9 -5.43 -7.14 -6.47
N VAL A 10 -4.30 -7.69 -6.93
CA VAL A 10 -3.29 -6.93 -7.67
C VAL A 10 -3.82 -6.37 -8.98
N GLN A 11 -4.73 -7.05 -9.68
CA GLN A 11 -5.28 -6.55 -10.94
C GLN A 11 -6.20 -5.35 -10.67
N ASP A 12 -7.11 -5.47 -9.72
CA ASP A 12 -8.05 -4.39 -9.38
C ASP A 12 -7.32 -3.14 -8.85
N VAL A 13 -6.31 -3.30 -7.99
CA VAL A 13 -5.55 -2.16 -7.49
C VAL A 13 -4.71 -1.49 -8.59
N LYS A 14 -4.23 -2.24 -9.59
CA LYS A 14 -3.55 -1.64 -10.76
C LYS A 14 -4.50 -0.78 -11.58
N LEU A 15 -5.74 -1.23 -11.77
CA LEU A 15 -6.77 -0.42 -12.43
C LEU A 15 -7.06 0.85 -11.62
N LEU A 16 -7.24 0.72 -10.30
CA LEU A 16 -7.43 1.87 -9.40
C LEU A 16 -6.30 2.89 -9.50
N LEU A 17 -5.04 2.44 -9.53
CA LEU A 17 -3.88 3.34 -9.63
C LEU A 17 -3.84 4.11 -10.96
N ASN A 18 -4.28 3.49 -12.05
CA ASN A 18 -4.37 4.15 -13.36
C ASN A 18 -5.47 5.23 -13.37
N ASP A 19 -6.54 5.02 -12.60
CA ASP A 19 -7.70 5.91 -12.55
C ASP A 19 -7.66 6.91 -11.38
N LEU A 20 -6.59 6.89 -10.57
CA LEU A 20 -6.46 7.76 -9.40
C LEU A 20 -6.27 9.22 -9.84
N ASN A 21 -7.23 10.07 -9.50
CA ASN A 21 -7.23 11.49 -9.85
C ASN A 21 -7.07 12.39 -8.61
N ASN A 22 -6.88 13.70 -8.82
CA ASN A 22 -6.80 14.72 -7.77
C ASN A 22 -5.64 14.54 -6.76
N HIS A 23 -4.50 14.02 -7.22
CA HIS A 23 -3.28 13.92 -6.42
C HIS A 23 -2.09 14.55 -7.16
N ASN A 24 -1.01 14.87 -6.43
CA ASN A 24 0.25 15.27 -7.07
C ASN A 24 0.94 14.01 -7.59
N PRO A 25 1.08 13.82 -8.92
CA PRO A 25 1.64 12.59 -9.49
C PRO A 25 3.08 12.34 -9.05
N ASN A 26 3.84 13.39 -8.72
CA ASN A 26 5.22 13.27 -8.25
C ASN A 26 5.32 12.84 -6.76
N LYS A 27 4.20 12.80 -6.04
CA LYS A 27 4.14 12.38 -4.63
C LYS A 27 3.41 11.04 -4.43
N LEU A 28 3.01 10.36 -5.50
CA LEU A 28 2.41 9.03 -5.40
C LEU A 28 3.50 7.97 -5.21
N VAL A 29 3.42 7.23 -4.11
CA VAL A 29 4.35 6.12 -3.81
C VAL A 29 3.55 4.85 -3.63
N VAL A 30 3.98 3.77 -4.28
CA VAL A 30 3.35 2.44 -4.17
C VAL A 30 4.23 1.52 -3.33
N LEU A 31 3.66 1.01 -2.24
CA LEU A 31 4.27 -0.05 -1.42
C LEU A 31 3.59 -1.39 -1.74
N PHE A 32 4.37 -2.34 -2.25
CA PHE A 32 3.92 -3.70 -2.56
C PHE A 32 4.55 -4.71 -1.59
N LYS A 33 3.75 -5.66 -1.11
CA LYS A 33 4.15 -6.77 -0.23
C LYS A 33 3.54 -8.05 -0.80
N GLU A 34 4.39 -8.88 -1.41
CA GLU A 34 3.95 -10.07 -2.16
C GLU A 34 3.18 -11.08 -1.29
N ASP A 35 3.61 -11.19 -0.04
CA ASP A 35 3.20 -12.15 0.96
C ASP A 35 2.09 -11.66 1.91
N TYR A 36 1.60 -10.43 1.70
CA TYR A 36 0.51 -9.86 2.50
C TYR A 36 -0.87 -10.18 1.93
N ALA A 37 -1.75 -10.69 2.78
CA ALA A 37 -3.19 -10.75 2.62
C ALA A 37 -3.89 -9.50 3.21
N HIS A 38 -5.20 -9.41 3.04
CA HIS A 38 -5.97 -8.20 3.38
C HIS A 38 -5.81 -7.73 4.83
N VAL A 39 -5.85 -8.68 5.77
CA VAL A 39 -5.82 -8.36 7.20
C VAL A 39 -4.42 -8.04 7.71
N ASP A 40 -3.37 -8.50 7.01
CA ASP A 40 -1.97 -8.38 7.45
C ASP A 40 -1.53 -6.91 7.59
N PHE A 41 -2.10 -6.02 6.78
CA PHE A 41 -1.90 -4.57 6.89
C PHE A 41 -2.30 -3.98 8.26
N GLY A 42 -3.21 -4.65 8.98
CA GLY A 42 -3.67 -4.26 10.32
C GLY A 42 -3.12 -5.12 11.45
N VAL A 43 -2.83 -6.41 11.18
CA VAL A 43 -2.65 -7.41 12.24
C VAL A 43 -1.34 -8.18 12.19
N ASP A 44 -0.55 -8.09 11.10
CA ASP A 44 0.73 -8.79 11.03
C ASP A 44 1.70 -8.25 12.10
N VAL A 45 2.45 -9.15 12.73
CA VAL A 45 3.45 -8.84 13.75
C VAL A 45 4.55 -7.90 13.25
N ASN A 46 4.82 -7.89 11.94
CA ASN A 46 5.80 -7.01 11.32
C ASN A 46 5.19 -5.75 10.67
N ALA A 47 3.86 -5.57 10.74
CA ALA A 47 3.15 -4.46 10.09
C ALA A 47 3.68 -3.08 10.53
N LYS A 48 4.13 -2.95 11.78
CA LYS A 48 4.77 -1.73 12.25
C LYS A 48 5.97 -1.35 11.39
N GLN A 49 6.91 -2.28 11.21
CA GLN A 49 8.17 -2.02 10.51
C GLN A 49 7.95 -1.90 9.00
N VAL A 50 7.09 -2.74 8.43
CA VAL A 50 7.01 -2.86 6.97
C VAL A 50 5.89 -2.02 6.34
N ILE A 51 4.91 -1.54 7.13
CA ILE A 51 3.80 -0.69 6.69
C ILE A 51 3.82 0.68 7.39
N TYR A 52 3.77 0.72 8.73
CA TYR A 52 3.57 1.99 9.44
C TYR A 52 4.81 2.88 9.46
N ASP A 53 6.00 2.33 9.65
CA ASP A 53 7.24 3.10 9.65
C ASP A 53 7.48 3.80 8.29
N PRO A 54 7.35 3.14 7.13
CA PRO A 54 7.39 3.80 5.82
C PRO A 54 6.28 4.85 5.62
N MET A 55 5.07 4.59 6.11
CA MET A 55 3.95 5.54 6.00
C MET A 55 4.22 6.82 6.79
N ILE A 56 4.70 6.69 8.04
CA ILE A 56 5.08 7.83 8.87
C ILE A 56 6.24 8.60 8.23
N ALA A 57 7.24 7.89 7.69
CA ALA A 57 8.35 8.53 6.98
C ALA A 57 7.89 9.32 5.75
N PHE A 58 6.93 8.80 4.98
CA PHE A 58 6.34 9.49 3.84
C PHE A 58 5.68 10.82 4.27
N PHE A 59 4.88 10.82 5.34
CA PHE A 59 4.21 12.04 5.82
C PHE A 59 5.18 13.04 6.44
N ASN A 60 6.24 12.60 7.10
CA ASN A 60 7.25 13.50 7.66
C ASN A 60 8.09 14.19 6.56
N ALA A 61 8.15 13.63 5.35
CA ALA A 61 8.93 14.16 4.24
C ALA A 61 8.17 15.16 3.35
N HIS A 62 6.85 15.34 3.52
CA HIS A 62 5.98 16.05 2.57
C HIS A 62 5.03 17.05 3.20
#